data_AF-A0A0F9WZ29-F1
#
_entry.id   AF-A0A0F9WZ29-F1
#
_cell.length_a   1.000
_cell.length_b   1.000
_cell.length_c   1.000
_cell.angle_alpha   90.00
_cell.angle_beta   90.00
_cell.angle_gamma   90.00
#
_symmetry.space_group_name_H-M   'P 1'
#
loop_
_entity.id
_entity.type
_entity.pdbx_description
1 polymer ?
#
loop_
_entity_poly.entity_id
_entity_poly.type
_entity_poly.pdbx_seq_one_letter_code
_entity_poly.pdbx_strand_id
1 'polypeptide(L)'
;MSSSQSLLKIPGWISSIKKTVKKTIPMVLLGNKVDLEREVDREEAEDLAKRLNCEYLETSAKTGENVEAVFEFIARACLQNIKNY
;
A
#
# COMPACT_ATOMS: atom_id res chain seq x y z
N MET A 1 10.47 -3.90 -14.13
CA MET A 1 10.74 -2.81 -13.16
C MET A 1 9.90 -3.05 -11.92
N SER A 2 10.30 -4.03 -11.11
CA SER A 2 9.78 -4.30 -9.77
C SER A 2 10.90 -3.99 -8.77
N SER A 3 11.70 -2.97 -9.09
CA SER A 3 13.01 -2.77 -8.50
C SER A 3 12.88 -2.13 -7.12
N SER A 4 13.79 -2.47 -6.20
CA SER A 4 13.97 -1.88 -4.88
C SER A 4 13.96 -0.33 -4.88
N GLN A 5 14.29 0.27 -6.04
CA GLN A 5 14.13 1.71 -6.31
C GLN A 5 12.71 2.25 -6.12
N SER A 6 11.68 1.42 -6.30
CA SER A 6 10.28 1.81 -6.07
C SER A 6 10.00 1.91 -4.57
N LEU A 7 10.57 1.00 -3.76
CA LEU A 7 10.45 1.09 -2.30
C LEU A 7 11.12 2.35 -1.74
N LEU A 8 12.29 2.71 -2.26
CA LEU A 8 13.02 3.92 -1.84
C LEU A 8 12.22 5.21 -2.05
N LYS A 9 11.25 5.23 -2.96
CA LYS A 9 10.40 6.41 -3.25
C LYS A 9 9.19 6.52 -2.32
N ILE A 10 8.74 5.42 -1.71
CA ILE A 10 7.52 5.38 -0.89
C ILE A 10 7.54 6.43 0.25
N PRO A 11 8.62 6.59 1.04
CA PRO A 11 8.64 7.58 2.12
C PRO A 11 8.42 9.02 1.62
N GLY A 12 8.97 9.37 0.45
CA GLY A 12 8.80 10.68 -0.17
C GLY A 12 7.37 10.94 -0.63
N TRP A 13 6.70 9.92 -1.16
CA TRP A 13 5.31 10.00 -1.59
C TRP A 13 4.39 10.21 -0.38
N ILE A 14 4.61 9.46 0.70
CA ILE A 14 3.83 9.58 1.94
C ILE A 14 4.04 10.93 2.61
N SER A 15 5.27 11.45 2.61
CA SER A 15 5.55 12.81 3.12
C SER A 15 4.76 13.87 2.36
N SER A 16 4.68 13.76 1.02
CA SER A 16 3.92 14.68 0.18
C SER A 16 2.42 14.62 0.47
N ILE A 17 1.87 13.41 0.67
CA ILE A 17 0.46 13.21 1.01
C ILE A 17 0.15 13.77 2.40
N LYS A 18 0.96 13.45 3.43
CA LYS A 18 0.78 13.96 4.80
C LYS A 18 0.87 15.48 4.90
N LYS A 19 1.67 16.13 4.06
CA LYS A 19 1.73 17.61 3.99
C LYS A 19 0.47 18.23 3.41
N THR A 20 -0.21 17.52 2.51
CA THR A 20 -1.37 18.05 1.77
C THR A 20 -2.68 17.75 2.49
N VAL A 21 -2.77 16.60 3.16
CA VAL A 21 -4.00 16.11 3.76
C VAL A 21 -4.01 16.36 5.27
N LYS A 22 -4.93 17.22 5.74
CA LYS A 22 -5.09 17.56 7.17
C LYS A 22 -5.83 16.49 7.99
N LYS A 23 -6.42 15.49 7.33
CA LYS A 23 -7.19 14.40 7.96
C LYS A 23 -6.45 13.08 7.82
N THR A 24 -6.68 12.17 8.77
CA THR A 24 -6.23 10.79 8.64
C THR A 24 -6.93 10.15 7.44
N ILE A 25 -6.15 9.64 6.49
CA ILE A 25 -6.67 8.88 5.36
C ILE A 25 -6.25 7.42 5.50
N PRO A 26 -7.13 6.46 5.14
CA PRO A 26 -6.75 5.07 5.06
C PRO A 26 -5.70 4.90 3.95
N MET A 27 -4.66 4.12 4.24
CA MET A 27 -3.54 3.89 3.34
C MET A 27 -3.17 2.42 3.37
N VAL A 28 -2.83 1.87 2.20
CA VAL A 28 -2.36 0.50 2.01
C VAL A 28 -1.17 0.52 1.06
N LEU A 29 -0.12 -0.22 1.40
CA LEU A 29 1.04 -0.44 0.56
C LEU A 29 0.84 -1.71 -0.27
N LEU A 30 1.04 -1.61 -1.58
CA LEU A 30 0.83 -2.73 -2.50
C LEU A 30 2.14 -3.23 -3.11
N GLY A 31 2.46 -4.49 -2.84
CA GLY A 31 3.45 -5.26 -3.59
C GLY A 31 2.84 -5.78 -4.88
N ASN A 32 2.92 -5.01 -5.97
CA ASN A 32 2.37 -5.43 -7.26
C ASN A 32 3.36 -6.32 -8.04
N LYS A 33 2.85 -7.11 -9.00
CA LYS A 33 3.59 -8.01 -9.90
C LYS A 33 4.12 -9.29 -9.25
N VAL A 34 3.33 -9.89 -8.35
CA VAL A 34 3.66 -11.20 -7.75
C VAL A 34 3.77 -12.34 -8.77
N ASP A 35 3.32 -12.12 -10.00
CA ASP A 35 3.47 -13.07 -11.11
C ASP A 35 4.92 -13.20 -11.65
N LEU A 36 5.86 -12.37 -11.17
CA LEU A 36 7.27 -12.39 -11.55
C LEU A 36 8.16 -12.84 -10.37
N GLU A 37 9.39 -13.28 -10.66
CA GLU A 37 10.37 -13.55 -9.60
C GLU A 37 10.60 -12.33 -8.71
N ARG A 38 10.70 -12.60 -7.41
CA ARG A 38 10.71 -11.58 -6.36
C ARG A 38 12.08 -10.93 -6.25
N GLU A 39 12.12 -9.60 -6.39
CA GLU A 39 13.34 -8.79 -6.19
C GLU A 39 13.42 -8.15 -4.80
N VAL A 40 12.34 -8.21 -4.00
CA VAL A 40 12.23 -7.56 -2.69
C VAL A 40 11.62 -8.52 -1.69
N ASP A 41 12.28 -8.69 -0.54
CA ASP A 41 11.80 -9.56 0.52
C ASP A 41 10.48 -9.04 1.10
N ARG A 42 9.56 -9.98 1.33
CA ARG A 42 8.24 -9.68 1.90
C ARG A 42 8.36 -8.97 3.25
N GLU A 43 9.30 -9.44 4.08
CA GLU A 43 9.55 -8.90 5.40
C GLU A 43 9.99 -7.44 5.36
N GLU A 44 10.83 -7.05 4.38
CA GLU A 44 11.24 -5.66 4.19
C GLU A 44 10.04 -4.76 3.83
N ALA A 45 9.16 -5.24 2.96
CA ALA A 45 7.96 -4.51 2.56
C ALA A 45 6.93 -4.40 3.71
N GLU A 46 6.74 -5.46 4.49
CA GLU A 46 5.88 -5.47 5.67
C GLU A 46 6.42 -4.52 6.75
N ASP A 47 7.73 -4.53 7.00
CA ASP A 47 8.35 -3.63 7.97
C ASP A 47 8.27 -2.17 7.54
N LEU A 48 8.39 -1.89 6.24
CA LEU A 48 8.14 -0.57 5.70
C LEU A 48 6.68 -0.15 5.92
N ALA A 49 5.71 -1.02 5.66
CA ALA A 49 4.29 -0.74 5.87
C ALA A 49 3.98 -0.44 7.35
N LYS A 50 4.53 -1.24 8.29
CA LYS A 50 4.44 -0.98 9.74
C LYS A 50 5.00 0.40 10.11
N ARG A 51 6.18 0.76 9.60
CA ARG A 51 6.80 2.09 9.86
C ARG A 51 5.95 3.24 9.32
N LEU A 52 5.20 3.00 8.25
CA LEU A 52 4.32 3.97 7.61
C LEU A 52 2.91 3.99 8.20
N ASN A 53 2.61 3.05 9.11
CA ASN A 53 1.29 2.83 9.71
C ASN A 53 0.20 2.57 8.64
N CYS A 54 0.52 1.71 7.68
CA CYS A 54 -0.40 1.20 6.66
C CYS A 54 -0.35 -0.32 6.58
N GLU A 55 -1.41 -0.92 6.04
CA GLU A 55 -1.44 -2.36 5.73
C GLU A 55 -0.58 -2.67 4.51
N TYR A 56 -0.05 -3.89 4.42
CA TYR A 56 0.65 -4.39 3.24
C TYR A 56 -0.14 -5.50 2.57
N LEU A 57 -0.36 -5.40 1.26
CA LEU A 57 -1.00 -6.43 0.47
C LEU A 57 -0.21 -6.68 -0.81
N GLU A 58 -0.17 -7.93 -1.24
CA GLU A 58 0.47 -8.31 -2.49
C GLU A 58 -0.58 -8.53 -3.58
N THR A 59 -0.30 -8.06 -4.78
CA THR A 59 -1.24 -8.08 -5.91
C THR A 59 -0.54 -8.43 -7.21
N SER A 60 -1.29 -9.00 -8.15
CA SER A 60 -0.90 -8.99 -9.56
C SER A 60 -1.98 -8.32 -10.37
N ALA A 61 -1.68 -7.10 -10.85
CA ALA A 61 -2.54 -6.44 -11.82
C ALA A 61 -2.66 -7.21 -13.15
N LYS A 62 -1.73 -8.15 -13.43
CA LYS A 62 -1.73 -8.96 -14.66
C LYS A 62 -2.69 -10.15 -14.57
N THR A 63 -2.67 -10.87 -13.45
CA THR A 63 -3.56 -12.03 -13.25
C THR A 63 -4.88 -11.65 -12.58
N GLY A 64 -4.98 -10.44 -12.02
CA GLY A 64 -6.12 -9.99 -11.23
C GLY A 64 -6.04 -10.41 -9.76
N GLU A 65 -4.98 -11.12 -9.36
CA GLU A 65 -4.82 -11.60 -7.99
C GLU A 65 -4.81 -10.46 -6.97
N ASN A 66 -5.65 -10.58 -5.94
CA ASN A 66 -5.84 -9.66 -4.83
C ASN A 66 -6.22 -8.21 -5.18
N VAL A 67 -6.47 -7.90 -6.46
CA VAL A 67 -6.87 -6.55 -6.88
C VAL A 67 -8.22 -6.17 -6.25
N GLU A 68 -9.22 -7.04 -6.34
CA GLU A 68 -10.56 -6.79 -5.78
C GLU A 68 -10.51 -6.63 -4.25
N ALA A 69 -9.80 -7.52 -3.56
CA ALA A 69 -9.66 -7.49 -2.10
C ALA A 69 -9.04 -6.18 -1.60
N VAL A 70 -8.05 -5.64 -2.32
CA VAL A 70 -7.42 -4.34 -1.99
C VAL A 70 -8.41 -3.20 -2.11
N PHE A 71 -9.17 -3.14 -3.21
CA PHE A 71 -10.17 -2.08 -3.40
C PHE A 71 -11.28 -2.18 -2.36
N GLU A 72 -11.74 -3.39 -2.03
CA GLU A 72 -12.75 -3.61 -0.99
C GLU A 72 -12.23 -3.18 0.39
N PHE A 73 -10.98 -3.50 0.72
CA PHE A 73 -10.35 -3.08 1.97
C PHE A 73 -10.32 -1.55 2.10
N ILE A 74 -9.87 -0.85 1.06
CA ILE A 74 -9.83 0.62 1.06
C ILE A 74 -11.25 1.20 1.18
N ALA A 75 -12.22 0.66 0.43
CA ALA A 75 -13.60 1.13 0.48
C ALA A 75 -14.19 0.98 1.89
N ARG A 76 -13.97 -0.17 2.54
CA ARG A 76 -14.40 -0.41 3.93
C ARG A 76 -13.72 0.54 4.91
N ALA A 77 -12.42 0.76 4.79
CA ALA A 77 -11.66 1.67 5.64
C ALA A 77 -12.10 3.13 5.48
N CYS A 78 -12.42 3.56 4.25
CA CYS A 78 -13.01 4.88 3.98
C CYS A 78 -14.37 5.03 4.67
N LEU A 79 -15.25 4.02 4.56
CA LEU A 79 -16.58 4.05 5.18
C LEU A 79 -16.51 4.07 6.71
N GLN A 80 -15.59 3.34 7.33
CA GLN A 80 -15.39 3.36 8.79
C GLN A 80 -14.90 4.72 9.28
N ASN A 81 -13.99 5.36 8.55
CA ASN A 81 -13.52 6.71 8.89
C ASN A 81 -14.62 7.77 8.77
N ILE A 82 -15.62 7.58 7.90
CA ILE A 82 -16.78 8.48 7.80
C ILE A 82 -17.76 8.28 8.96
N LYS A 83 -17.92 7.05 9.47
CA LYS A 83 -18.83 6.73 10.58
C LYS A 83 -18.34 7.18 11.97
N ASN A 84 -17.05 7.54 12.10
CA ASN A 84 -16.43 7.99 13.34
C ASN A 84 -16.38 9.53 13.48
N TYR A 85 -17.18 10.25 12.69
CA TYR A 85 -17.49 11.67 12.85
C TYR A 85 -18.94 11.84 13.31
#